data_AF-X0SLM0-F1
#
_entry.id   AF-X0SLM0-F1
#
_cell.length_a   1.000
_cell.length_b   1.000
_cell.length_c   1.000
_cell.angle_alpha   90.00
_cell.angle_beta   90.00
_cell.angle_gamma   90.00
#
_symmetry.space_group_name_H-M   'P 1'
#
loop_
_entity.id
_entity.type
_entity.pdbx_description
1 polymer ?
#
loop_
_entity_poly.entity_id
_entity_poly.type
_entity_poly.pdbx_seq_one_letter_code
_entity_poly.pdbx_strand_id
1 'polypeptide(L)'
;FLEGLKTKYYDEIKSRPTVSNEMSKASEFFNRYTKEQEVAKKQHEDFKSDTNKMFSEEFKGFDFAVGEKKFRYSVNNPTDVAEAQSDISNVVKKFLNEKGEVVDVKGYHKAMYAARNADTIASHFYEQGKADAVKDVIAKSKNVSNDIRQTRTPDDLFLNGLKVKAVNGMDSSKLKIRKK
;
A
#
# COMPACT_ATOMS: atom_id res chain seq x y z
N PHE A 1 -55.98 9.41 -61.26
CA PHE A 1 -54.53 9.66 -61.27
C PHE A 1 -54.02 10.24 -59.93
N LEU A 2 -54.72 11.23 -59.36
CA LEU A 2 -54.36 11.88 -58.07
C LEU A 2 -54.46 10.97 -56.83
N GLU A 3 -55.43 10.05 -56.78
CA GLU A 3 -55.59 9.16 -55.62
C GLU A 3 -54.41 8.20 -55.45
N GLY A 4 -53.91 7.60 -56.53
CA GLY A 4 -52.76 6.69 -56.47
C GLY A 4 -51.44 7.38 -56.09
N LEU A 5 -51.28 8.68 -56.43
CA LEU A 5 -50.17 9.51 -55.97
C LEU A 5 -50.27 9.81 -54.48
N LYS A 6 -51.47 10.06 -53.98
CA LYS A 6 -51.74 10.28 -52.55
C LYS A 6 -51.43 9.02 -51.75
N THR A 7 -51.90 7.85 -52.19
CA THR A 7 -51.62 6.57 -51.50
C THR A 7 -50.12 6.28 -51.45
N LYS A 8 -49.41 6.43 -52.57
CA LYS A 8 -47.94 6.25 -52.61
C LYS A 8 -47.20 7.22 -51.69
N TYR A 9 -47.64 8.47 -51.60
CA TYR A 9 -47.04 9.47 -50.72
C TYR A 9 -47.26 9.15 -49.23
N TYR A 10 -48.45 8.67 -48.86
CA TYR A 10 -48.75 8.26 -47.48
C TYR A 10 -48.03 6.96 -47.10
N ASP A 11 -47.89 6.01 -48.02
CA ASP A 11 -47.11 4.78 -47.80
C ASP A 11 -45.62 5.11 -47.62
N GLU A 12 -45.08 6.05 -48.41
CA GLU A 12 -43.70 6.51 -48.28
C GLU A 12 -43.45 7.23 -46.94
N ILE A 13 -44.35 8.12 -46.52
CA ILE A 13 -44.23 8.80 -45.21
C ILE A 13 -44.32 7.82 -44.04
N LYS A 14 -45.20 6.82 -44.12
CA LYS A 14 -45.31 5.77 -43.09
C LYS A 14 -44.13 4.80 -43.09
N SER A 15 -43.46 4.63 -44.24
CA SER A 15 -42.27 3.80 -44.37
C SER A 15 -40.98 4.47 -43.84
N ARG A 16 -41.01 5.79 -43.60
CA ARG A 16 -39.90 6.49 -42.95
C ARG A 16 -39.82 6.05 -41.49
N PRO A 17 -38.63 5.66 -40.99
CA PRO A 17 -38.48 5.28 -39.60
C PRO A 17 -38.90 6.45 -38.70
N THR A 18 -39.90 6.25 -37.86
CA THR A 18 -40.43 7.24 -36.89
C THR A 18 -39.39 7.63 -35.83
N VAL A 19 -38.29 6.88 -35.75
CA VAL A 19 -37.19 7.04 -34.82
C VAL A 19 -35.92 7.20 -35.65
N SER A 20 -35.24 8.35 -35.53
CA SER A 20 -33.91 8.54 -36.14
C SER A 20 -32.96 7.43 -35.67
N ASN A 21 -32.06 6.97 -36.55
CA ASN A 21 -31.01 6.01 -36.20
C ASN A 21 -30.23 6.43 -34.94
N GLU A 22 -30.06 7.73 -34.69
CA GLU A 22 -29.41 8.27 -33.49
C GLU A 22 -30.23 8.04 -32.22
N MET A 23 -31.55 8.16 -32.29
CA MET A 23 -32.45 7.94 -31.15
C MET A 23 -32.54 6.45 -30.79
N SER A 24 -32.53 5.56 -31.78
CA SER A 24 -32.41 4.11 -31.53
C SER A 24 -31.07 3.75 -30.87
N LYS A 25 -29.95 4.31 -31.35
CA LYS A 25 -28.62 4.12 -30.74
C LYS A 25 -28.55 4.67 -29.33
N ALA A 26 -29.15 5.83 -29.06
CA ALA A 26 -29.20 6.42 -27.72
C ALA A 26 -29.99 5.55 -26.74
N SER A 27 -31.13 5.00 -27.18
CA SER A 27 -31.92 4.05 -26.39
C SER A 27 -31.16 2.76 -26.08
N GLU A 28 -30.49 2.19 -27.09
CA GLU A 28 -29.65 1.00 -26.91
C GLU A 28 -28.48 1.26 -25.96
N PHE A 29 -27.80 2.40 -26.11
CA PHE A 29 -26.74 2.83 -25.20
C PHE A 29 -27.24 2.97 -23.76
N PHE A 30 -28.38 3.64 -23.54
CA PHE A 30 -28.96 3.83 -22.22
C PHE A 30 -29.33 2.49 -21.57
N ASN A 31 -29.95 1.59 -22.34
CA ASN A 31 -30.31 0.25 -21.86
C ASN A 31 -29.08 -0.57 -21.49
N ARG A 32 -28.04 -0.54 -22.34
CA ARG A 32 -26.77 -1.21 -22.06
C ARG A 32 -26.09 -0.64 -20.82
N TYR A 33 -25.98 0.68 -20.73
CA TYR A 33 -25.38 1.37 -19.59
C TYR A 33 -26.11 1.08 -18.27
N THR A 34 -27.44 1.09 -18.30
CA THR A 34 -28.25 0.75 -17.12
C THR A 34 -28.01 -0.70 -16.67
N LYS A 35 -27.99 -1.63 -17.62
CA LYS A 35 -27.69 -3.04 -17.34
C LYS A 35 -26.27 -3.25 -16.81
N GLU A 36 -25.28 -2.57 -17.38
CA GLU A 36 -23.90 -2.59 -16.91
C GLU A 36 -23.78 -2.03 -15.48
N GLN A 37 -24.52 -0.97 -15.16
CA GLN A 37 -24.59 -0.43 -13.80
C GLN A 37 -25.19 -1.41 -12.80
N GLU A 38 -26.28 -2.09 -13.16
CA GLU A 38 -26.89 -3.10 -12.28
C GLU A 38 -25.94 -4.27 -12.01
N VAL A 39 -25.25 -4.76 -13.05
CA VAL A 39 -24.23 -5.81 -12.91
C VAL A 39 -23.08 -5.34 -12.04
N ALA A 40 -22.56 -4.13 -12.25
CA ALA A 40 -21.47 -3.56 -11.47
C ALA A 40 -21.86 -3.39 -10.00
N LYS A 41 -23.08 -2.93 -9.70
CA LYS A 41 -23.61 -2.83 -8.33
C LYS A 41 -23.66 -4.19 -7.65
N LYS A 42 -24.22 -5.19 -8.32
CA LYS A 42 -24.30 -6.55 -7.78
C LYS A 42 -22.91 -7.13 -7.51
N GLN A 43 -21.99 -7.02 -8.47
CA GLN A 43 -20.60 -7.46 -8.29
C GLN A 43 -19.91 -6.77 -7.12
N HIS A 44 -20.17 -5.47 -6.92
CA HIS A 44 -19.64 -4.72 -5.79
C HIS A 44 -20.24 -5.19 -4.45
N GLU A 45 -21.54 -5.43 -4.38
CA GLU A 45 -22.21 -5.97 -3.20
C GLU A 45 -21.71 -7.37 -2.83
N ASP A 46 -21.58 -8.25 -3.83
CA ASP A 46 -21.04 -9.60 -3.68
C ASP A 46 -19.59 -9.53 -3.15
N PHE A 47 -18.73 -8.71 -3.76
CA PHE A 47 -17.35 -8.50 -3.32
C PHE A 47 -17.27 -7.96 -1.88
N LYS A 48 -18.11 -7.00 -1.50
CA LYS A 48 -18.17 -6.45 -0.15
C LYS A 48 -18.57 -7.52 0.87
N SER A 49 -19.57 -8.34 0.53
CA SER A 49 -20.02 -9.46 1.36
C SER A 49 -18.91 -10.48 1.57
N ASP A 50 -18.25 -10.90 0.50
CA ASP A 50 -17.15 -11.87 0.52
C ASP A 50 -15.95 -11.34 1.32
N THR A 51 -15.61 -10.05 1.16
CA THR A 51 -14.54 -9.40 1.90
C THR A 51 -14.83 -9.38 3.40
N ASN A 52 -16.03 -8.97 3.80
CA ASN A 52 -16.43 -8.95 5.21
C ASN A 52 -16.44 -10.36 5.81
N LYS A 53 -16.86 -11.37 5.04
CA LYS A 53 -16.80 -12.77 5.46
C LYS A 53 -15.36 -13.24 5.64
N MET A 54 -14.45 -12.87 4.74
CA MET A 54 -13.03 -13.24 4.80
C MET A 54 -12.34 -12.67 6.04
N PHE A 55 -12.63 -11.42 6.40
CA PHE A 55 -12.06 -10.73 7.58
C PHE A 55 -12.86 -10.91 8.87
N SER A 56 -13.85 -11.81 8.89
CA SER A 56 -14.60 -12.17 10.09
C SER A 56 -13.74 -12.94 11.11
N GLU A 57 -14.34 -13.48 12.17
CA GLU A 57 -13.65 -14.11 13.31
C GLU A 57 -12.71 -15.27 12.94
N GLU A 58 -12.85 -15.84 11.74
CA GLU A 58 -11.97 -16.90 11.25
C GLU A 58 -10.65 -16.40 10.64
N PHE A 59 -10.49 -15.08 10.45
CA PHE A 59 -9.28 -14.51 9.85
C PHE A 59 -8.08 -14.59 10.81
N LYS A 60 -7.13 -15.48 10.51
CA LYS A 60 -5.91 -15.67 11.32
C LYS A 60 -4.73 -14.79 10.86
N GLY A 61 -4.84 -14.16 9.69
CA GLY A 61 -3.77 -13.42 9.05
C GLY A 61 -3.50 -13.86 7.62
N PHE A 62 -2.59 -13.15 6.96
CA PHE A 62 -2.12 -13.49 5.63
C PHE A 62 -0.92 -14.43 5.70
N ASP A 63 -0.94 -15.49 4.89
CA ASP A 63 0.18 -16.41 4.79
C ASP A 63 1.14 -15.93 3.70
N PHE A 64 2.39 -15.68 4.08
CA PHE A 64 3.47 -15.24 3.19
C PHE A 64 4.49 -16.36 2.99
N ALA A 65 4.89 -16.57 1.75
CA ALA A 65 6.01 -17.46 1.42
C ALA A 65 7.32 -16.66 1.45
N VAL A 66 8.22 -17.04 2.35
CA VAL A 66 9.49 -16.35 2.60
C VAL A 66 10.62 -17.36 2.46
N GLY A 67 11.19 -17.45 1.26
CA GLY A 67 12.11 -18.51 0.87
C GLY A 67 11.45 -19.90 1.00
N GLU A 68 12.02 -20.76 1.83
CA GLU A 68 11.48 -22.12 2.08
C GLU A 68 10.44 -22.16 3.21
N LYS A 69 10.22 -21.05 3.92
CA LYS A 69 9.34 -21.00 5.10
C LYS A 69 8.06 -20.25 4.79
N LYS A 70 6.97 -20.64 5.47
CA LYS A 70 5.70 -19.91 5.46
C LYS A 70 5.53 -19.17 6.78
N PHE A 71 5.22 -17.88 6.70
CA PHE A 71 4.96 -17.05 7.87
C PHE A 71 3.55 -16.49 7.79
N ARG A 72 2.84 -16.50 8.92
CA ARG A 72 1.53 -15.86 9.03
C ARG A 72 1.69 -14.47 9.62
N TYR A 73 1.17 -13.46 8.92
CA TYR A 73 1.09 -12.09 9.40
C TYR A 73 -0.34 -11.77 9.82
N SER A 74 -0.57 -11.70 11.13
CA SER A 74 -1.86 -11.31 11.70
C SER A 74 -2.02 -9.80 11.66
N VAL A 75 -3.22 -9.34 11.32
CA VAL A 75 -3.59 -7.92 11.30
C VAL A 75 -4.21 -7.57 12.65
N ASN A 76 -3.83 -6.43 13.22
CA ASN A 76 -4.32 -5.99 14.53
C ASN A 76 -5.84 -5.74 14.55
N ASN A 77 -6.38 -5.09 13.52
CA ASN A 77 -7.81 -4.84 13.38
C ASN A 77 -8.31 -5.36 12.01
N PRO A 78 -8.77 -6.62 11.93
CA PRO A 78 -9.30 -7.20 10.70
C PRO A 78 -10.51 -6.43 10.16
N THR A 79 -11.35 -5.88 11.03
CA THR A 79 -12.55 -5.12 10.66
C THR A 79 -12.19 -3.85 9.89
N ASP A 80 -11.22 -3.06 10.38
CA ASP A 80 -10.76 -1.85 9.68
C ASP A 80 -10.17 -2.20 8.30
N VAL A 81 -9.47 -3.33 8.20
CA VAL A 81 -8.92 -3.80 6.93
C VAL A 81 -10.03 -4.26 5.98
N ALA A 82 -11.07 -4.92 6.49
CA ALA A 82 -12.25 -5.29 5.71
C ALA A 82 -12.91 -4.05 5.11
N GLU A 83 -13.16 -3.02 5.93
CA GLU A 83 -13.74 -1.76 5.46
C GLU A 83 -12.87 -1.08 4.40
N ALA A 84 -11.55 -1.00 4.65
CA ALA A 84 -10.62 -0.40 3.72
C ALA A 84 -10.48 -1.16 2.39
N GLN A 85 -10.62 -2.50 2.40
CA GLN A 85 -10.48 -3.36 1.22
C GLN A 85 -11.80 -3.69 0.52
N SER A 86 -12.94 -3.47 1.16
CA SER A 86 -14.28 -3.73 0.61
C SER A 86 -14.64 -2.84 -0.59
N ASP A 87 -13.92 -1.72 -0.76
CA ASP A 87 -14.02 -0.87 -1.94
C ASP A 87 -12.60 -0.54 -2.44
N ILE A 88 -12.30 -0.98 -3.66
CA ILE A 88 -11.01 -0.71 -4.32
C ILE A 88 -10.76 0.79 -4.48
N SER A 89 -11.82 1.60 -4.56
CA SER A 89 -11.72 3.05 -4.61
C SER A 89 -11.05 3.61 -3.36
N ASN A 90 -11.24 3.01 -2.18
CA ASN A 90 -10.61 3.46 -0.93
C ASN A 90 -9.09 3.32 -0.97
N VAL A 91 -8.58 2.29 -1.65
CA VAL A 91 -7.15 2.08 -1.82
C VAL A 91 -6.57 3.07 -2.83
N VAL A 92 -7.25 3.25 -3.97
CA VAL A 92 -6.78 4.10 -5.07
C VAL A 92 -6.88 5.59 -4.71
N LYS A 93 -7.94 6.02 -4.02
CA LYS A 93 -8.19 7.42 -3.61
C LYS A 93 -7.02 8.04 -2.85
N LYS A 94 -6.24 7.24 -2.12
CA LYS A 94 -5.03 7.71 -1.40
C LYS A 94 -3.97 8.34 -2.32
N PHE A 95 -4.02 8.02 -3.61
CA PHE A 95 -3.08 8.50 -4.62
C PHE A 95 -3.71 9.53 -5.57
N LEU A 96 -5.01 9.82 -5.43
CA LEU A 96 -5.76 10.72 -6.30
C LEU A 96 -6.02 12.07 -5.63
N ASN A 97 -6.22 13.12 -6.43
CA ASN A 97 -6.82 14.38 -5.96
C ASN A 97 -8.35 14.30 -5.93
N GLU A 98 -8.98 15.39 -5.50
CA GLU A 98 -10.45 15.54 -5.47
C GLU A 98 -11.12 15.40 -6.85
N LYS A 99 -10.36 15.61 -7.93
CA LYS A 99 -10.84 15.45 -9.32
C LYS A 99 -10.63 14.03 -9.86
N GLY A 100 -10.02 13.14 -9.08
CA GLY A 100 -9.72 11.76 -9.49
C GLY A 100 -8.44 11.59 -10.31
N GLU A 101 -7.61 12.62 -10.41
CA GLU A 101 -6.32 12.54 -11.12
C GLU A 101 -5.24 12.00 -10.18
N VAL A 102 -4.36 11.14 -10.69
CA VAL A 102 -3.25 10.57 -9.90
C VAL A 102 -2.21 11.66 -9.62
N VAL A 103 -2.08 12.05 -8.35
CA VAL A 103 -1.06 13.03 -7.91
C VAL A 103 0.22 12.32 -7.50
N ASP A 104 0.11 11.20 -6.77
CA ASP A 104 1.26 10.41 -6.36
C ASP A 104 1.43 9.17 -7.27
N VAL A 105 1.95 9.42 -8.47
CA VAL A 105 2.20 8.38 -9.47
C VAL A 105 3.19 7.33 -8.95
N LYS A 106 4.24 7.76 -8.24
CA LYS A 106 5.27 6.86 -7.73
C LYS A 106 4.72 5.97 -6.62
N GLY A 107 3.98 6.54 -5.68
CA GLY A 107 3.32 5.79 -4.61
C GLY A 107 2.28 4.82 -5.14
N TYR A 108 1.47 5.24 -6.12
CA TYR A 108 0.48 4.38 -6.78
C TYR A 108 1.13 3.13 -7.38
N HIS A 109 2.15 3.31 -8.23
CA HIS A 109 2.83 2.17 -8.86
C HIS A 109 3.61 1.32 -7.85
N LYS A 110 4.19 1.93 -6.80
CA LYS A 110 4.83 1.19 -5.71
C LYS A 110 3.82 0.30 -4.98
N ALA A 111 2.63 0.82 -4.67
CA ALA A 111 1.57 0.05 -4.02
C ALA A 111 1.07 -1.09 -4.91
N MET A 112 0.85 -0.83 -6.21
CA MET A 112 0.44 -1.86 -7.17
C MET A 112 1.51 -2.94 -7.35
N TYR A 113 2.78 -2.55 -7.42
CA TYR A 113 3.89 -3.50 -7.48
C TYR A 113 3.97 -4.34 -6.19
N ALA A 114 3.79 -3.72 -5.03
CA ALA A 114 3.80 -4.42 -3.75
C ALA A 114 2.64 -5.41 -3.62
N ALA A 115 1.42 -5.03 -4.04
CA ALA A 115 0.26 -5.90 -4.05
C ALA A 115 0.48 -7.16 -4.91
N ARG A 116 1.23 -7.04 -6.01
CA ARG A 116 1.54 -8.17 -6.91
C ARG A 116 2.72 -9.03 -6.48
N ASN A 117 3.62 -8.50 -5.65
CA ASN A 117 4.91 -9.13 -5.33
C ASN A 117 5.14 -9.21 -3.81
N ALA A 118 4.07 -9.34 -3.03
CA ALA A 118 4.15 -9.25 -1.57
C ALA A 118 5.08 -10.32 -0.96
N ASP A 119 5.00 -11.57 -1.44
CA ASP A 119 5.89 -12.67 -1.04
C ASP A 119 7.36 -12.43 -1.41
N THR A 120 7.63 -11.90 -2.60
CA THR A 120 9.00 -11.58 -3.06
C THR A 120 9.61 -10.48 -2.21
N ILE A 121 8.83 -9.45 -1.88
CA ILE A 121 9.27 -8.34 -1.02
C ILE A 121 9.54 -8.86 0.40
N ALA A 122 8.63 -9.69 0.95
CA ALA A 122 8.82 -10.31 2.26
C ALA A 122 10.08 -11.20 2.29
N SER A 123 10.30 -12.01 1.25
CA SER A 123 11.50 -12.83 1.06
C SER A 123 12.77 -11.99 1.04
N HIS A 124 12.81 -10.92 0.24
CA HIS A 124 13.97 -10.04 0.14
C HIS A 124 14.38 -9.45 1.49
N PHE A 125 13.42 -8.91 2.26
CA PHE A 125 13.72 -8.32 3.56
C PHE A 125 14.10 -9.36 4.62
N TYR A 126 13.54 -10.57 4.54
CA TYR A 126 13.92 -11.66 5.42
C TYR A 126 15.37 -12.11 5.18
N GLU A 127 15.75 -12.28 3.91
CA GLU A 127 17.12 -12.63 3.53
C GLU A 127 18.12 -11.54 3.93
N GLN A 128 17.75 -10.27 3.72
CA GLN A 128 18.55 -9.14 4.17
C GLN A 128 18.75 -9.16 5.69
N GLY A 129 17.67 -9.37 6.46
CA GLY A 129 17.75 -9.48 7.92
C GLY A 129 18.64 -10.63 8.39
N LYS A 130 18.58 -11.80 7.71
CA LYS A 130 19.47 -12.93 7.98
C LYS A 130 20.93 -12.59 7.68
N ALA A 131 21.20 -11.94 6.55
CA ALA A 131 22.54 -11.54 6.16
C ALA A 131 23.14 -10.51 7.13
N ASP A 132 22.35 -9.54 7.57
CA ASP A 132 22.79 -8.50 8.51
C ASP A 132 23.03 -9.07 9.92
N ALA A 133 22.22 -10.02 10.38
CA ALA A 133 22.46 -10.74 11.62
C ALA A 133 23.78 -11.53 11.59
N VAL A 134 24.08 -12.22 10.48
CA VAL A 134 25.37 -12.92 10.31
C VAL A 134 26.54 -11.94 10.32
N LYS A 135 26.41 -10.80 9.62
CA LYS A 135 27.44 -9.75 9.64
C LYS A 135 27.68 -9.20 11.05
N ASP A 136 26.62 -8.95 11.82
CA ASP A 136 26.73 -8.47 13.20
C ASP A 136 27.43 -9.48 14.12
N VAL A 137 27.11 -10.78 14.00
CA VAL A 137 27.80 -11.85 14.75
C VAL A 137 29.28 -11.94 14.37
N ILE A 138 29.61 -11.80 13.09
CA ILE A 138 31.00 -11.79 12.63
C ILE A 138 31.74 -10.53 13.14
N ALA A 139 31.10 -9.36 13.12
CA ALA A 139 31.66 -8.12 13.63
C ALA A 139 31.93 -8.19 15.14
N LYS A 140 30.96 -8.69 15.92
CA LYS A 140 31.10 -8.95 17.37
C LYS A 140 32.20 -9.97 17.67
N SER A 141 32.26 -11.07 16.94
CA SER A 141 33.29 -12.10 17.15
C SER A 141 34.69 -11.64 16.77
N LYS A 142 34.82 -10.75 15.77
CA LYS A 142 36.07 -10.10 15.41
C LYS A 142 36.37 -8.84 16.25
N ASN A 143 35.52 -8.50 17.22
CA ASN A 143 35.63 -7.28 18.03
C ASN A 143 35.75 -5.99 17.19
N VAL A 144 35.15 -6.00 16.00
CA VAL A 144 35.08 -4.86 15.08
C VAL A 144 33.78 -4.14 15.39
N SER A 145 33.84 -3.11 16.23
CA SER A 145 32.72 -2.18 16.38
C SER A 145 32.59 -1.38 15.08
N ASN A 146 31.44 -1.51 14.41
CA ASN A 146 31.03 -0.70 13.27
C ASN A 146 30.29 0.58 13.70
N ASP A 147 30.22 0.86 15.00
CA ASP A 147 29.81 2.19 15.44
C ASP A 147 30.81 3.19 14.85
N ILE A 148 30.30 4.35 14.41
CA ILE A 148 31.17 5.49 14.12
C ILE A 148 32.04 5.63 15.36
N ARG A 149 33.33 5.29 15.23
CA ARG A 149 34.28 5.31 16.34
C ARG A 149 34.06 6.65 17.01
N GLN A 150 33.47 6.65 18.21
CA GLN A 150 33.32 7.89 18.96
C GLN A 150 34.74 8.40 19.08
N THR A 151 35.07 9.41 18.28
CA THR A 151 36.35 10.08 18.36
C THR A 151 36.42 10.50 19.81
N ARG A 152 37.32 9.84 20.54
CA ARG A 152 37.78 10.10 21.90
C ARG A 152 36.88 11.08 22.66
N THR A 153 36.27 10.59 23.75
CA THR A 153 35.80 11.40 24.89
C THR A 153 36.38 12.83 24.88
N PRO A 154 35.57 13.89 25.00
CA PRO A 154 36.02 15.29 24.86
C PRO A 154 37.22 15.69 25.75
N ASP A 155 37.57 14.86 26.74
CA ASP A 155 38.58 15.08 27.77
C ASP A 155 40.04 14.85 27.34
N ASP A 156 40.33 14.28 26.17
CA ASP A 156 41.71 14.03 25.72
C ASP A 156 42.03 14.80 24.42
N LEU A 157 42.12 16.13 24.55
CA LEU A 157 42.66 17.01 23.51
C LEU A 157 44.19 17.02 23.61
N PHE A 158 44.85 16.58 22.53
CA PHE A 158 46.30 16.70 22.38
C PHE A 158 46.62 18.02 21.68
N LEU A 159 47.12 19.00 22.43
CA LEU A 159 47.68 20.23 21.87
C LEU A 159 49.21 20.14 21.93
N ASN A 160 49.86 20.21 20.77
CA ASN A 160 51.32 20.32 20.63
C ASN A 160 52.14 19.24 21.37
N GLY A 161 51.65 17.99 21.40
CA GLY A 161 52.35 16.86 22.02
C GLY A 161 52.18 16.73 23.53
N LEU A 162 51.46 17.64 24.19
CA LEU A 162 51.06 17.50 25.59
C LEU A 162 49.64 16.93 25.70
N LYS A 163 49.46 15.95 26.59
CA LYS A 163 48.15 15.44 27.00
C LYS A 163 47.59 16.35 28.09
N VAL A 164 46.53 17.10 27.77
CA VAL A 164 45.88 18.01 28.72
C VAL A 164 44.56 17.39 29.17
N LYS A 165 44.42 17.15 30.48
CA LYS A 165 43.17 16.69 31.10
C LYS A 165 42.53 17.87 31.83
N ALA A 166 41.31 18.23 31.47
CA ALA A 166 40.55 19.24 32.21
C ALA A 166 40.13 18.65 33.57
N VAL A 167 40.72 19.16 34.66
CA VAL A 167 40.29 18.82 36.01
C VAL A 167 39.18 19.79 36.37
N ASN A 168 37.92 19.42 36.11
CA ASN A 168 36.79 20.17 36.64
C ASN A 168 36.81 20.05 38.16
N GLY A 169 37.11 21.16 38.82
CA GLY A 169 37.15 21.28 40.27
C GLY A 169 35.76 21.10 40.86
N MET A 170 35.43 19.87 41.25
CA MET A 170 34.47 19.64 42.31
C MET A 170 34.73 18.32 43.03
N ASP A 171 35.17 18.50 44.28
CA ASP A 171 34.98 17.62 45.43
C ASP A 171 35.98 16.48 45.71
N SER A 172 37.19 16.87 46.11
CA SER A 172 38.14 16.01 46.83
C SER A 172 37.86 15.90 48.34
N SER A 173 36.63 16.10 48.84
CA SER A 173 36.37 16.16 50.30
C SER A 173 35.84 14.88 50.96
N LYS A 174 35.81 13.72 50.29
CA LYS A 174 35.32 12.48 50.92
C LYS A 174 36.34 11.33 50.92
N LEU A 175 37.22 11.36 51.92
CA LEU A 175 37.92 10.17 52.42
C LEU A 175 36.88 9.13 52.86
N LYS A 176 36.82 7.98 52.17
CA LYS A 176 35.92 6.87 52.51
C LYS A 176 36.74 5.76 53.18
N ILE A 177 36.78 5.75 54.51
CA ILE A 177 37.43 4.70 55.31
C ILE A 177 36.57 3.44 55.27
N ARG A 178 37.12 2.32 54.79
CA ARG A 178 36.52 0.99 54.96
C ARG A 178 37.09 0.35 56.22
N LYS A 179 36.24 -0.05 57.17
CA LYS A 179 36.64 -0.95 58.28
C LYS A 179 36.53 -2.41 57.83
N LYS A 180 37.44 -3.22 58.37
CA LYS A 180 37.68 -4.64 58.08
C LYS A 180 36.51 -5.52 58.52
#